data_AF-A0A8S3I4N9-F1
#
_entry.id   AF-A0A8S3I4N9-F1
#
_cell.length_a   1.000
_cell.length_b   1.000
_cell.length_c   1.000
_cell.angle_alpha   90.00
_cell.angle_beta   90.00
_cell.angle_gamma   90.00
#
_symmetry.space_group_name_H-M   'P 1'
#
loop_
_entity.id
_entity.type
_entity.pdbx_description
1 polymer ?
#
loop_
_entity_poly.entity_id
_entity_poly.type
_entity_poly.pdbx_seq_one_letter_code
_entity_poly.pdbx_strand_id
1 'polypeptide(L)'
;DSEEILCEKPCTSVETTNDDHINRLALGDIEDCPNDSEEMNEDIDDIRAKYNIGTDSCIQPADFSVFVKQENNLHAVAPAEKNKLSALLSDNTIEALAFSHIFPDGRGSFDEERLSKLSWKEYCKVHLFSSDSRFASDSNYIFFLQYLADLKQTFSSINIAFRKKLTLNAGQSSDDSQMKFLLGQDMIYRHFQSVRGSPQYWQQRLKDLFAMTRQLGCPTFFVTLSSADLRWKEFVDTFVRHTGQEVKDSYSFAEKARLSRTNPVLAARMFERRFNNLMK
;
A
#
# COMPACT_ATOMS: atom_id res chain seq x y z
N ASP A 1 -70.49 14.76 8.41
CA ASP A 1 -69.15 14.30 8.82
C ASP A 1 -68.39 13.77 7.59
N SER A 2 -67.82 14.51 6.63
CA SER A 2 -67.52 15.94 6.49
C SER A 2 -66.66 16.50 7.65
N GLU A 3 -65.50 17.14 7.51
CA GLU A 3 -64.64 17.57 6.38
C GLU A 3 -63.16 17.25 6.79
N GLU A 4 -62.07 17.40 6.02
CA GLU A 4 -61.79 18.05 4.72
C GLU A 4 -60.58 17.34 4.01
N ILE A 5 -59.94 17.99 3.03
CA ILE A 5 -58.60 17.70 2.46
C ILE A 5 -57.71 18.91 2.75
N LEU A 6 -56.42 18.73 3.07
CA LEU A 6 -55.44 19.78 2.78
C LEU A 6 -54.12 19.20 2.26
N CYS A 7 -53.67 19.76 1.14
CA CYS A 7 -52.41 19.49 0.48
C CYS A 7 -51.72 20.83 0.20
N GLU A 8 -50.40 20.81 0.00
CA GLU A 8 -49.56 21.93 -0.47
C GLU A 8 -49.30 23.09 0.51
N LYS A 9 -48.15 23.79 0.50
CA LYS A 9 -46.80 23.52 -0.04
C LYS A 9 -45.76 24.26 0.87
N PRO A 10 -44.82 25.13 0.44
CA PRO A 10 -43.40 24.88 0.68
C PRO A 10 -42.73 25.98 1.53
N CYS A 11 -41.45 25.80 1.90
CA CYS A 11 -40.44 26.85 1.70
C CYS A 11 -39.01 26.36 1.97
N THR A 12 -38.15 26.58 0.99
CA THR A 12 -36.70 26.69 1.16
C THR A 12 -36.35 27.97 1.90
N SER A 13 -35.42 27.89 2.86
CA SER A 13 -34.46 28.96 3.12
C SER A 13 -33.10 28.36 3.41
N VAL A 14 -32.12 28.73 2.59
CA VAL A 14 -30.71 28.36 2.78
C VAL A 14 -30.13 29.29 3.85
N GLU A 15 -29.63 28.72 4.95
CA GLU A 15 -28.73 29.43 5.85
C GLU A 15 -27.45 28.59 6.04
N THR A 16 -26.33 29.15 5.60
CA THR A 16 -25.00 28.55 5.69
C THR A 16 -24.40 28.79 7.08
N THR A 17 -24.23 27.73 7.88
CA THR A 17 -23.52 27.80 9.17
C THR A 17 -22.59 26.60 9.36
N ASN A 18 -21.30 26.81 9.02
CA ASN A 18 -20.10 26.09 9.43
C ASN A 18 -20.23 24.61 9.88
N ASP A 19 -20.09 23.68 8.92
CA ASP A 19 -19.92 22.25 9.18
C ASP A 19 -18.51 21.92 9.71
N ASP A 20 -18.34 21.91 11.04
CA ASP A 20 -17.13 21.36 11.70
C ASP A 20 -17.48 20.32 12.80
N HIS A 21 -18.76 19.94 12.93
CA HIS A 21 -19.26 19.20 14.10
C HIS A 21 -19.84 17.81 13.86
N ILE A 22 -19.70 17.24 12.65
CA ILE A 22 -20.08 15.84 12.35
C ILE A 22 -18.82 14.98 12.19
N ASN A 23 -18.35 14.36 13.28
CA ASN A 23 -17.65 13.06 13.33
C ASN A 23 -17.15 12.69 14.76
N ARG A 24 -18.05 12.58 15.74
CA ARG A 24 -17.74 11.96 17.06
C ARG A 24 -18.95 11.24 17.68
N LEU A 25 -19.42 10.15 17.07
CA LEU A 25 -20.30 9.18 17.74
C LEU A 25 -19.93 7.75 17.31
N ALA A 26 -20.13 6.79 18.23
CA ALA A 26 -19.91 5.35 18.10
C ALA A 26 -18.44 4.83 18.15
N LEU A 27 -17.81 4.96 19.32
CA LEU A 27 -17.06 3.84 19.91
C LEU A 27 -17.80 3.45 21.19
N GLY A 28 -18.17 2.18 21.32
CA GLY A 28 -18.85 1.64 22.50
C GLY A 28 -17.87 1.37 23.65
N ASP A 29 -18.43 1.21 24.84
CA ASP A 29 -17.66 1.08 26.09
C ASP A 29 -16.68 -0.12 26.06
N ILE A 30 -15.44 0.15 26.48
CA ILE A 30 -14.38 -0.86 26.59
C ILE A 30 -14.27 -1.22 28.07
N GLU A 31 -14.54 -2.48 28.43
CA GLU A 31 -14.31 -2.97 29.79
C GLU A 31 -12.81 -3.00 30.13
N ASP A 32 -12.48 -2.69 31.39
CA ASP A 32 -11.15 -2.36 31.88
C ASP A 32 -10.05 -3.41 31.56
N CYS A 33 -8.90 -2.91 31.09
CA CYS A 33 -7.63 -3.62 31.19
C CYS A 33 -6.77 -3.01 32.32
N PRO A 34 -6.00 -3.81 33.08
CA PRO A 34 -5.25 -3.30 34.23
C PRO A 34 -4.22 -2.22 33.86
N ASN A 35 -4.09 -1.25 34.76
CA ASN A 35 -3.37 0.00 34.55
C ASN A 35 -1.86 -0.12 34.86
N ASP A 36 -1.04 -0.31 33.83
CA ASP A 36 0.42 -0.10 33.88
C ASP A 36 0.77 1.23 33.20
N SER A 37 0.64 2.33 33.93
CA SER A 37 0.87 3.70 33.44
C SER A 37 2.31 4.17 33.69
N GLU A 38 3.19 4.03 32.69
CA GLU A 38 4.41 4.85 32.60
C GLU A 38 4.12 6.10 31.75
N GLU A 39 3.94 7.24 32.42
CA GLU A 39 3.70 8.54 31.77
C GLU A 39 4.98 9.07 31.11
N MET A 40 4.95 9.18 29.78
CA MET A 40 5.98 9.89 29.01
C MET A 40 5.51 11.31 28.73
N ASN A 41 6.18 12.30 29.34
CA ASN A 41 5.89 13.72 29.17
C ASN A 41 5.91 14.15 27.69
N GLU A 42 4.83 14.79 27.24
CA GLU A 42 4.73 15.41 25.92
C GLU A 42 4.95 16.93 26.01
N ASP A 43 5.97 17.42 25.31
CA ASP A 43 6.17 18.81 24.84
C ASP A 43 7.54 18.84 24.11
N ILE A 44 7.77 19.40 22.92
CA ILE A 44 6.95 20.01 21.86
C ILE A 44 7.64 19.64 20.54
N ASP A 45 6.91 19.08 19.56
CA ASP A 45 7.05 19.35 18.11
C ASP A 45 6.21 18.33 17.30
N ASP A 46 5.24 18.87 16.56
CA ASP A 46 4.19 18.25 15.75
C ASP A 46 4.22 16.70 15.60
N ILE A 47 3.22 16.03 16.21
CA ILE A 47 3.00 14.58 16.05
C ILE A 47 2.71 14.20 14.58
N ARG A 48 2.24 15.15 13.75
CA ARG A 48 2.19 14.94 12.29
C ARG A 48 3.59 14.93 11.68
N ALA A 49 4.53 15.78 12.09
CA ALA A 49 5.93 15.63 11.66
C ALA A 49 6.57 14.32 12.16
N LYS A 50 6.16 13.82 13.34
CA LYS A 50 6.62 12.54 13.92
C LYS A 50 6.06 11.31 13.19
N TYR A 51 4.84 11.40 12.65
CA TYR A 51 4.14 10.31 11.95
C TYR A 51 3.39 10.82 10.71
N ASN A 52 4.09 11.51 9.80
CA ASN A 52 3.48 12.11 8.60
C ASN A 52 3.21 11.03 7.53
N ILE A 53 2.30 10.12 7.88
CA ILE A 53 1.82 8.98 7.09
C ILE A 53 0.87 9.54 6.02
N GLY A 54 1.48 10.27 5.09
CA GLY A 54 0.85 11.03 4.02
C GLY A 54 1.37 10.62 2.64
N THR A 55 1.73 9.35 2.46
CA THR A 55 1.87 8.69 1.16
C THR A 55 1.45 7.23 1.31
N ASP A 56 0.51 6.74 0.48
CA ASP A 56 0.04 5.33 0.51
C ASP A 56 1.10 4.34 -0.04
N SER A 57 2.28 4.87 -0.42
CA SER A 57 3.54 4.16 -0.64
C SER A 57 4.68 5.15 -0.34
N CYS A 58 5.49 4.88 0.69
CA CYS A 58 6.44 5.78 1.38
C CYS A 58 7.61 6.38 0.56
N ILE A 59 7.53 6.37 -0.77
CA ILE A 59 8.59 6.79 -1.71
C ILE A 59 8.05 7.72 -2.82
N GLN A 60 6.72 7.92 -2.93
CA GLN A 60 6.15 8.67 -4.05
C GLN A 60 6.07 10.19 -3.78
N PRO A 61 6.64 11.05 -4.65
CA PRO A 61 6.36 12.49 -4.61
C PRO A 61 4.88 12.75 -4.90
N ALA A 62 4.33 13.78 -4.25
CA ALA A 62 2.91 14.14 -4.35
C ALA A 62 2.44 14.53 -5.78
N ASP A 63 3.37 14.88 -6.68
CA ASP A 63 3.09 15.15 -8.10
C ASP A 63 3.71 14.07 -9.00
N PHE A 64 2.84 13.29 -9.66
CA PHE A 64 3.24 12.28 -10.63
C PHE A 64 4.02 12.85 -11.83
N SER A 65 3.84 14.14 -12.15
CA SER A 65 4.57 14.80 -13.22
C SER A 65 6.07 14.91 -12.95
N VAL A 66 6.52 14.80 -11.69
CA VAL A 66 7.95 14.80 -11.32
C VAL A 66 8.67 13.55 -11.87
N PHE A 67 8.00 12.39 -11.90
CA PHE A 67 8.55 11.17 -12.53
C PHE A 67 8.76 11.33 -14.04
N VAL A 68 7.95 12.17 -14.70
CA VAL A 68 8.01 12.43 -16.15
C VAL A 68 9.00 13.56 -16.46
N LYS A 69 9.09 14.56 -15.57
CA LYS A 69 9.95 15.74 -15.67
C LYS A 69 11.38 15.51 -15.15
N GLN A 70 11.89 14.27 -15.13
CA GLN A 70 13.28 13.99 -14.75
C GLN A 70 14.28 14.35 -15.87
N GLU A 71 14.08 15.51 -16.48
CA GLU A 71 14.96 16.13 -17.48
C GLU A 71 15.08 17.65 -17.22
N ASN A 72 16.34 18.08 -17.04
CA ASN A 72 16.94 19.34 -17.51
C ASN A 72 17.54 20.33 -16.50
N ASN A 73 17.29 20.25 -15.18
CA ASN A 73 17.97 21.12 -14.21
C ASN A 73 18.82 20.33 -13.21
N LEU A 74 20.14 20.27 -13.47
CA LEU A 74 21.14 19.59 -12.65
C LEU A 74 21.77 20.57 -11.63
N HIS A 75 21.52 20.36 -10.33
CA HIS A 75 22.32 20.99 -9.27
C HIS A 75 23.40 20.01 -8.79
N ALA A 76 24.67 20.39 -8.93
CA ALA A 76 25.81 19.49 -8.77
C ALA A 76 26.41 19.53 -7.34
N VAL A 77 26.38 18.39 -6.62
CA VAL A 77 27.00 18.24 -5.28
C VAL A 77 27.59 16.82 -5.03
N ALA A 78 27.54 15.88 -5.99
CA ALA A 78 27.81 14.44 -5.72
C ALA A 78 28.50 13.72 -6.91
N PRO A 79 29.19 12.57 -6.70
CA PRO A 79 30.17 12.00 -7.64
C PRO A 79 29.61 11.35 -8.92
N ALA A 80 28.35 11.61 -9.28
CA ALA A 80 27.71 11.17 -10.53
C ALA A 80 27.60 12.32 -11.55
N GLU A 81 28.53 13.27 -11.54
CA GLU A 81 28.47 14.63 -12.11
C GLU A 81 27.99 14.75 -13.58
N LYS A 82 28.10 13.67 -14.38
CA LYS A 82 27.73 13.67 -15.81
C LYS A 82 26.87 12.47 -16.23
N ASN A 83 26.45 11.63 -15.28
CA ASN A 83 25.62 10.46 -15.56
C ASN A 83 24.16 10.79 -15.27
N LYS A 84 23.29 10.56 -16.25
CA LYS A 84 21.85 10.55 -16.02
C LYS A 84 21.53 9.33 -15.17
N LEU A 85 20.75 9.51 -14.09
CA LEU A 85 20.28 8.38 -13.29
C LEU A 85 19.53 7.40 -14.20
N SER A 86 19.90 6.12 -14.12
CA SER A 86 19.19 5.07 -14.82
C SER A 86 17.76 4.98 -14.28
N ALA A 87 16.79 4.79 -15.17
CA ALA A 87 15.41 4.59 -14.73
C ALA A 87 15.32 3.27 -13.96
N LEU A 88 14.72 3.31 -12.77
CA LEU A 88 14.67 2.19 -11.82
C LEU A 88 14.04 0.89 -12.38
N LEU A 89 13.25 0.98 -13.46
CA LEU A 89 12.69 -0.18 -14.18
C LEU A 89 13.52 -0.65 -15.38
N SER A 90 14.51 0.12 -15.81
CA SER A 90 15.36 -0.15 -16.99
C SER A 90 16.78 -0.59 -16.62
N ASP A 91 17.16 -0.47 -15.35
CA ASP A 91 18.46 -0.88 -14.84
C ASP A 91 18.39 -2.30 -14.28
N ASN A 92 18.84 -3.27 -15.06
CA ASN A 92 18.85 -4.68 -14.69
C ASN A 92 19.76 -5.00 -13.48
N THR A 93 20.67 -4.08 -13.10
CA THR A 93 21.67 -4.29 -12.04
C THR A 93 21.34 -3.62 -10.72
N ILE A 94 20.34 -2.72 -10.70
CA ILE A 94 20.02 -1.87 -9.54
C ILE A 94 19.69 -2.67 -8.27
N GLU A 95 19.04 -3.83 -8.42
CA GLU A 95 18.66 -4.69 -7.30
C GLU A 95 19.87 -5.30 -6.58
N ALA A 96 20.80 -5.90 -7.32
CA ALA A 96 22.04 -6.46 -6.76
C ALA A 96 22.96 -5.36 -6.19
N LEU A 97 23.01 -4.20 -6.84
CA LEU A 97 23.84 -3.06 -6.39
C LEU A 97 23.29 -2.40 -5.12
N ALA A 98 21.96 -2.26 -4.99
CA ALA A 98 21.33 -1.64 -3.83
C ALA A 98 21.32 -2.58 -2.60
N PHE A 99 21.26 -3.90 -2.80
CA PHE A 99 21.13 -4.90 -1.74
C PHE A 99 22.31 -5.89 -1.72
N SER A 100 23.54 -5.36 -1.76
CA SER A 100 24.77 -6.17 -1.80
C SER A 100 24.96 -7.10 -0.59
N HIS A 101 24.34 -6.80 0.55
CA HIS A 101 24.30 -7.69 1.73
C HIS A 101 23.39 -8.91 1.54
N ILE A 102 22.41 -8.83 0.64
CA ILE A 102 21.51 -9.93 0.28
C ILE A 102 22.02 -10.67 -0.98
N PHE A 103 22.63 -9.93 -1.92
CA PHE A 103 23.23 -10.41 -3.16
C PHE A 103 24.77 -10.28 -3.14
N PRO A 104 25.50 -11.06 -2.31
CA PRO A 104 26.95 -10.91 -2.15
C PRO A 104 27.75 -11.16 -3.44
N ASP A 105 27.27 -12.04 -4.32
CA ASP A 105 27.90 -12.35 -5.61
C ASP A 105 27.46 -11.40 -6.74
N GLY A 106 26.55 -10.45 -6.48
CA GLY A 106 25.96 -9.56 -7.48
C GLY A 106 25.06 -10.24 -8.52
N ARG A 107 24.65 -11.50 -8.27
CA ARG A 107 23.84 -12.34 -9.17
C ARG A 107 22.50 -12.70 -8.53
N GLY A 108 21.50 -13.02 -9.35
CA GLY A 108 20.16 -13.44 -8.94
C GLY A 108 19.07 -12.37 -9.16
N SER A 109 19.41 -11.16 -9.60
CA SER A 109 18.46 -10.07 -9.88
C SER A 109 17.42 -10.44 -10.92
N PHE A 110 16.23 -9.83 -10.87
CA PHE A 110 15.10 -10.23 -11.72
C PHE A 110 15.43 -10.32 -13.22
N ASP A 111 16.19 -9.38 -13.78
CA ASP A 111 16.45 -9.28 -15.22
C ASP A 111 17.70 -10.03 -15.72
N GLU A 112 18.33 -10.87 -14.88
CA GLU A 112 19.44 -11.77 -15.28
C GLU A 112 18.99 -12.89 -16.24
N GLU A 113 19.84 -13.29 -17.17
CA GLU A 113 19.57 -14.35 -18.14
C GLU A 113 19.33 -15.71 -17.44
N ARG A 114 18.24 -16.40 -17.78
CA ARG A 114 17.85 -17.68 -17.20
C ARG A 114 17.32 -18.64 -18.26
N LEU A 115 17.55 -19.93 -18.06
CA LEU A 115 17.05 -21.03 -18.91
C LEU A 115 15.51 -21.01 -19.05
N SER A 116 14.81 -20.65 -17.98
CA SER A 116 13.35 -20.51 -17.94
C SER A 116 12.98 -19.06 -17.64
N LYS A 117 12.13 -18.46 -18.48
CA LYS A 117 11.57 -17.12 -18.22
C LYS A 117 10.70 -17.16 -16.97
N LEU A 118 10.99 -16.27 -16.03
CA LEU A 118 10.28 -16.16 -14.75
C LEU A 118 9.36 -14.93 -14.74
N SER A 119 8.15 -15.05 -14.21
CA SER A 119 7.25 -13.91 -14.00
C SER A 119 7.69 -13.06 -12.81
N TRP A 120 7.44 -11.75 -12.82
CA TRP A 120 7.70 -10.87 -11.67
C TRP A 120 7.02 -11.38 -10.38
N LYS A 121 5.81 -11.95 -10.49
CA LYS A 121 5.09 -12.53 -9.35
C LYS A 121 5.74 -13.82 -8.84
N GLU A 122 6.38 -14.58 -9.70
CA GLU A 122 7.11 -15.80 -9.33
C GLU A 122 8.46 -15.42 -8.70
N TYR A 123 9.11 -14.37 -9.20
CA TYR A 123 10.32 -13.78 -8.62
C TYR A 123 10.11 -13.41 -7.15
N CYS A 124 9.17 -12.51 -6.88
CA CYS A 124 8.87 -12.09 -5.51
C CYS A 124 8.46 -13.28 -4.62
N LYS A 125 7.71 -14.26 -5.15
CA LYS A 125 7.36 -15.47 -4.40
C LYS A 125 8.57 -16.33 -4.04
N VAL A 126 9.49 -16.55 -4.97
CA VAL A 126 10.70 -17.35 -4.72
C VAL A 126 11.56 -16.68 -3.66
N HIS A 127 11.81 -15.37 -3.76
CA HIS A 127 12.62 -14.67 -2.77
C HIS A 127 11.92 -14.56 -1.41
N LEU A 128 10.65 -14.15 -1.35
CA LEU A 128 9.94 -13.91 -0.09
C LEU A 128 9.47 -15.20 0.60
N PHE A 129 9.30 -16.31 -0.12
CA PHE A 129 8.86 -17.60 0.45
C PHE A 129 9.93 -18.71 0.36
N SER A 130 11.20 -18.36 0.11
CA SER A 130 12.32 -19.29 0.21
C SER A 130 12.43 -19.87 1.62
N SER A 131 13.14 -21.01 1.73
CA SER A 131 13.63 -21.48 3.04
C SER A 131 14.67 -20.54 3.64
N ASP A 132 15.37 -19.79 2.78
CA ASP A 132 16.29 -18.72 3.14
C ASP A 132 15.52 -17.44 3.48
N SER A 133 15.55 -17.04 4.75
CA SER A 133 14.81 -15.87 5.23
C SER A 133 15.48 -14.53 4.95
N ARG A 134 16.70 -14.46 4.41
CA ARG A 134 17.42 -13.18 4.21
C ARG A 134 16.60 -12.12 3.49
N PHE A 135 15.91 -12.51 2.42
CA PHE A 135 15.01 -11.64 1.64
C PHE A 135 13.70 -11.28 2.38
N ALA A 136 13.19 -12.19 3.23
CA ALA A 136 11.93 -12.02 3.95
C ALA A 136 12.08 -11.34 5.32
N SER A 137 13.31 -11.24 5.83
CA SER A 137 13.67 -10.54 7.06
C SER A 137 14.05 -9.07 6.82
N ASP A 138 14.51 -8.69 5.62
CA ASP A 138 14.84 -7.29 5.31
C ASP A 138 13.61 -6.51 4.83
N SER A 139 13.05 -5.69 5.73
CA SER A 139 11.95 -4.77 5.44
C SER A 139 12.23 -3.83 4.27
N ASN A 140 13.47 -3.36 4.08
CA ASN A 140 13.82 -2.43 3.00
C ASN A 140 13.71 -3.12 1.63
N TYR A 141 14.14 -4.39 1.55
CA TYR A 141 14.00 -5.19 0.34
C TYR A 141 12.53 -5.47 0.02
N ILE A 142 11.70 -5.75 1.03
CA ILE A 142 10.25 -5.92 0.86
C ILE A 142 9.60 -4.64 0.31
N PHE A 143 9.92 -3.46 0.87
CA PHE A 143 9.39 -2.19 0.38
C PHE A 143 9.92 -1.83 -1.03
N PHE A 144 11.16 -2.19 -1.36
CA PHE A 144 11.71 -2.05 -2.71
C PHE A 144 10.96 -2.92 -3.72
N LEU A 145 10.68 -4.19 -3.41
CA LEU A 145 9.89 -5.08 -4.26
C LEU A 145 8.44 -4.59 -4.41
N GLN A 146 7.83 -4.07 -3.34
CA GLN A 146 6.50 -3.46 -3.39
C GLN A 146 6.48 -2.24 -4.33
N TYR A 147 7.44 -1.33 -4.16
CA TYR A 147 7.58 -0.13 -5.00
C TYR A 147 7.79 -0.48 -6.49
N LEU A 148 8.65 -1.47 -6.78
CA LEU A 148 8.83 -1.99 -8.14
C LEU A 148 7.54 -2.61 -8.70
N ALA A 149 6.75 -3.31 -7.89
CA ALA A 149 5.47 -3.88 -8.32
C ALA A 149 4.46 -2.77 -8.66
N ASP A 150 4.33 -1.74 -7.82
CA ASP A 150 3.43 -0.62 -8.03
C ASP A 150 3.82 0.22 -9.25
N LEU A 151 5.12 0.46 -9.46
CA LEU A 151 5.62 1.08 -10.69
C LEU A 151 5.30 0.24 -11.93
N LYS A 152 5.65 -1.05 -11.94
CA LYS A 152 5.35 -1.96 -13.07
C LYS A 152 3.84 -1.97 -13.38
N GLN A 153 2.99 -1.93 -12.36
CA GLN A 153 1.54 -1.89 -12.50
C GLN A 153 1.02 -0.52 -13.01
N THR A 154 1.61 0.59 -12.55
CA THR A 154 1.31 1.95 -12.99
C THR A 154 1.66 2.13 -14.48
N PHE A 155 2.88 1.76 -14.89
CA PHE A 155 3.30 1.81 -16.29
C PHE A 155 2.47 0.86 -17.18
N SER A 156 2.07 -0.31 -16.69
CA SER A 156 1.14 -1.19 -17.41
C SER A 156 -0.22 -0.51 -17.63
N SER A 157 -0.77 0.13 -16.59
CA SER A 157 -2.04 0.86 -16.65
C SER A 157 -1.99 2.04 -17.63
N ILE A 158 -0.88 2.80 -17.62
CA ILE A 158 -0.60 3.88 -18.59
C ILE A 158 -0.55 3.31 -20.02
N ASN A 159 0.25 2.27 -20.26
CA ASN A 159 0.36 1.63 -21.57
C ASN A 159 -0.99 1.12 -22.11
N ILE A 160 -1.87 0.61 -21.23
CA ILE A 160 -3.24 0.23 -21.60
C ILE A 160 -4.08 1.46 -22.00
N ALA A 161 -3.96 2.58 -21.26
CA ALA A 161 -4.66 3.82 -21.58
C ALA A 161 -4.23 4.38 -22.95
N PHE A 162 -2.92 4.43 -23.22
CA PHE A 162 -2.35 4.83 -24.51
C PHE A 162 -2.90 3.96 -25.65
N ARG A 163 -2.76 2.63 -25.56
CA ARG A 163 -3.23 1.66 -26.59
C ARG A 163 -4.73 1.73 -26.87
N LYS A 164 -5.55 2.11 -25.88
CA LYS A 164 -7.03 2.20 -26.03
C LYS A 164 -7.52 3.53 -26.62
N LYS A 165 -6.68 4.57 -26.64
CA LYS A 165 -7.11 5.94 -26.97
C LYS A 165 -6.36 6.54 -28.14
N LEU A 166 -5.13 6.12 -28.36
CA LEU A 166 -4.35 6.49 -29.53
C LEU A 166 -4.36 5.31 -30.50
N THR A 167 -4.92 5.51 -31.68
CA THR A 167 -4.69 4.62 -32.84
C THR A 167 -3.26 4.84 -33.32
N LEU A 168 -2.31 4.26 -32.59
CA LEU A 168 -0.87 4.46 -32.79
C LEU A 168 -0.41 3.83 -34.11
N ASN A 169 -0.30 4.65 -35.15
CA ASN A 169 0.63 4.36 -36.23
C ASN A 169 2.07 4.43 -35.66
N ALA A 170 2.94 3.50 -36.08
CA ALA A 170 4.19 3.17 -35.40
C ALA A 170 5.24 4.31 -35.25
N GLY A 171 5.02 5.48 -35.86
CA GLY A 171 5.89 6.65 -35.75
C GLY A 171 5.42 7.77 -34.79
N GLN A 172 4.27 7.63 -34.12
CA GLN A 172 3.68 8.72 -33.30
C GLN A 172 3.68 8.46 -31.78
N SER A 173 4.38 7.43 -31.30
CA SER A 173 4.26 6.91 -29.93
C SER A 173 4.95 7.70 -28.81
N SER A 174 5.63 8.80 -29.11
CA SER A 174 6.61 9.42 -28.19
C SER A 174 6.52 10.95 -28.10
N ASP A 175 5.36 11.52 -28.43
CA ASP A 175 5.10 12.96 -28.30
C ASP A 175 4.54 13.29 -26.91
N ASP A 176 5.29 14.08 -26.14
CA ASP A 176 4.91 14.61 -24.81
C ASP A 176 3.56 15.39 -24.86
N SER A 177 3.22 15.96 -26.01
CA SER A 177 1.93 16.61 -26.25
C SER A 177 0.75 15.62 -26.12
N GLN A 178 0.91 14.37 -26.56
CA GLN A 178 -0.12 13.34 -26.43
C GLN A 178 -0.24 12.85 -24.98
N MET A 179 0.87 12.78 -24.24
CA MET A 179 0.83 12.45 -22.81
C MET A 179 0.11 13.54 -22.01
N LYS A 180 0.38 14.82 -22.30
CA LYS A 180 -0.34 15.96 -21.71
C LYS A 180 -1.83 15.97 -22.06
N PHE A 181 -2.19 15.62 -23.30
CA PHE A 181 -3.59 15.46 -23.69
C PHE A 181 -4.31 14.34 -22.90
N LEU A 182 -3.67 13.18 -22.74
CA LEU A 182 -4.24 12.06 -21.98
C LEU A 182 -4.32 12.31 -20.47
N LEU A 183 -3.39 13.10 -19.91
CA LEU A 183 -3.44 13.60 -18.54
C LEU A 183 -4.56 14.64 -18.35
N GLY A 184 -4.67 15.62 -19.25
CA GLY A 184 -5.65 16.71 -19.17
C GLY A 184 -7.12 16.31 -19.37
N GLN A 185 -7.39 15.06 -19.79
CA GLN A 185 -8.74 14.48 -19.86
C GLN A 185 -9.03 13.45 -18.75
N ASP A 186 -8.15 13.32 -17.74
CA ASP A 186 -8.21 12.31 -16.67
C ASP A 186 -8.26 10.83 -17.15
N MET A 187 -7.94 10.59 -18.43
CA MET A 187 -8.15 9.29 -19.09
C MET A 187 -7.17 8.22 -18.61
N ILE A 188 -5.98 8.64 -18.18
CA ILE A 188 -4.98 7.76 -17.56
C ILE A 188 -5.45 7.33 -16.17
N TYR A 189 -5.93 8.26 -15.35
CA TYR A 189 -6.31 8.02 -13.96
C TYR A 189 -7.37 6.91 -13.82
N ARG A 190 -8.33 6.81 -14.74
CA ARG A 190 -9.33 5.72 -14.74
C ARG A 190 -8.70 4.32 -14.76
N HIS A 191 -7.50 4.15 -15.30
CA HIS A 191 -6.80 2.86 -15.38
C HIS A 191 -6.05 2.50 -14.07
N PHE A 192 -5.88 3.45 -13.14
CA PHE A 192 -5.24 3.21 -11.84
C PHE A 192 -6.12 2.50 -10.80
N GLN A 193 -7.38 2.17 -11.12
CA GLN A 193 -8.25 1.31 -10.31
C GLN A 193 -7.59 0.00 -9.83
N SER A 194 -6.61 -0.49 -10.59
CA SER A 194 -5.84 -1.69 -10.22
C SER A 194 -4.81 -1.44 -9.10
N VAL A 195 -4.25 -0.24 -9.01
CA VAL A 195 -3.23 0.17 -8.04
C VAL A 195 -3.92 0.47 -6.71
N ARG A 196 -3.57 -0.27 -5.66
CA ARG A 196 -4.14 -0.09 -4.32
C ARG A 196 -3.75 1.29 -3.76
N GLY A 197 -4.57 1.85 -2.89
CA GLY A 197 -4.37 3.19 -2.33
C GLY A 197 -4.71 4.34 -3.27
N SER A 198 -4.73 4.12 -4.59
CA SER A 198 -5.10 5.17 -5.55
C SER A 198 -6.52 5.73 -5.30
N PRO A 199 -6.78 7.02 -5.57
CA PRO A 199 -8.13 7.58 -5.44
C PRO A 199 -9.19 6.82 -6.25
N GLN A 200 -8.80 6.23 -7.38
CA GLN A 200 -9.70 5.49 -8.26
C GLN A 200 -9.98 4.07 -7.75
N TYR A 201 -9.02 3.44 -7.05
CA TYR A 201 -9.25 2.21 -6.28
C TYR A 201 -10.27 2.46 -5.15
N TRP A 202 -10.10 3.52 -4.36
CA TRP A 202 -11.05 3.88 -3.30
C TRP A 202 -12.43 4.23 -3.85
N GLN A 203 -12.51 4.98 -4.96
CA GLN A 203 -13.78 5.28 -5.63
C GLN A 203 -14.46 3.99 -6.15
N GLN A 204 -13.71 2.98 -6.59
CA GLN A 204 -14.30 1.68 -6.94
C GLN A 204 -14.86 0.97 -5.71
N ARG A 205 -14.13 0.91 -4.59
CA ARG A 205 -14.63 0.30 -3.35
C ARG A 205 -15.89 0.96 -2.80
N LEU A 206 -15.99 2.29 -2.90
CA LEU A 206 -17.19 3.02 -2.54
C LEU A 206 -18.38 2.67 -3.47
N LYS A 207 -18.14 2.47 -4.76
CA LYS A 207 -19.17 2.03 -5.72
C LYS A 207 -19.61 0.60 -5.46
N ASP A 208 -18.69 -0.31 -5.13
CA ASP A 208 -18.98 -1.69 -4.72
C ASP A 208 -19.89 -1.68 -3.47
N LEU A 209 -19.55 -0.89 -2.44
CA LEU A 209 -20.36 -0.72 -1.23
C LEU A 209 -21.77 -0.20 -1.54
N PHE A 210 -21.89 0.87 -2.33
CA PHE A 210 -23.19 1.39 -2.74
C PHE A 210 -24.00 0.43 -3.64
N ALA A 211 -23.36 -0.49 -4.34
CA ALA A 211 -24.04 -1.56 -5.06
C ALA A 211 -24.58 -2.62 -4.07
N MET A 212 -23.77 -3.01 -3.09
CA MET A 212 -24.20 -3.91 -2.00
C MET A 212 -25.38 -3.33 -1.22
N THR A 213 -25.36 -2.06 -0.82
CA THR A 213 -26.49 -1.42 -0.11
C THR A 213 -27.77 -1.38 -0.96
N ARG A 214 -27.67 -1.21 -2.28
CA ARG A 214 -28.83 -1.23 -3.17
C ARG A 214 -29.39 -2.64 -3.42
N GLN A 215 -28.56 -3.68 -3.37
CA GLN A 215 -28.97 -5.06 -3.64
C GLN A 215 -29.39 -5.83 -2.38
N LEU A 216 -28.71 -5.59 -1.25
CA LEU A 216 -28.89 -6.30 0.02
C LEU A 216 -29.66 -5.48 1.07
N GLY A 217 -29.84 -4.18 0.84
CA GLY A 217 -30.47 -3.26 1.79
C GLY A 217 -29.48 -2.65 2.79
N CYS A 218 -30.01 -2.08 3.86
CA CYS A 218 -29.20 -1.52 4.95
C CYS A 218 -28.56 -2.66 5.78
N PRO A 219 -27.23 -2.67 5.98
CA PRO A 219 -26.58 -3.68 6.80
C PRO A 219 -27.02 -3.55 8.28
N THR A 220 -27.50 -4.64 8.86
CA THR A 220 -27.98 -4.67 10.26
C THR A 220 -26.83 -4.70 11.28
N PHE A 221 -25.68 -5.26 10.91
CA PHE A 221 -24.50 -5.37 11.77
C PHE A 221 -23.25 -4.94 11.01
N PHE A 222 -22.37 -4.22 11.71
CA PHE A 222 -21.02 -3.92 11.27
C PHE A 222 -20.05 -4.65 12.20
N VAL A 223 -19.14 -5.44 11.64
CA VAL A 223 -18.15 -6.20 12.41
C VAL A 223 -16.76 -5.73 11.99
N THR A 224 -16.01 -5.18 12.93
CA THR A 224 -14.58 -4.89 12.78
C THR A 224 -13.78 -6.02 13.42
N LEU A 225 -12.77 -6.53 12.70
CA LEU A 225 -11.94 -7.63 13.15
C LEU A 225 -10.48 -7.18 13.17
N SER A 226 -9.83 -7.27 14.33
CA SER A 226 -8.40 -7.00 14.50
C SER A 226 -7.64 -8.29 14.80
N SER A 227 -6.36 -8.33 14.40
CA SER A 227 -5.49 -9.49 14.63
C SER A 227 -4.71 -9.31 15.93
N ALA A 228 -5.08 -10.07 16.98
CA ALA A 228 -4.29 -10.17 18.20
C ALA A 228 -3.19 -11.24 18.07
N ASP A 229 -2.32 -11.10 17.06
CA ASP A 229 -1.34 -12.11 16.65
C ASP A 229 -0.36 -12.52 17.75
N LEU A 230 0.15 -11.56 18.53
CA LEU A 230 1.06 -11.78 19.67
C LEU A 230 0.40 -12.56 20.84
N ARG A 231 -0.93 -12.76 20.83
CA ARG A 231 -1.62 -13.62 21.81
C ARG A 231 -1.63 -15.09 21.40
N TRP A 232 -1.41 -15.43 20.13
CA TRP A 232 -1.41 -16.82 19.66
C TRP A 232 -0.09 -17.50 20.00
N LYS A 233 -0.13 -18.57 20.80
CA LYS A 233 1.08 -19.30 21.22
C LYS A 233 1.80 -19.89 20.01
N GLU A 234 1.05 -20.50 19.08
CA GLU A 234 1.61 -21.15 17.89
C GLU A 234 2.29 -20.17 16.93
N PHE A 235 1.87 -18.90 16.94
CA PHE A 235 2.52 -17.83 16.18
C PHE A 235 3.92 -17.59 16.75
N VAL A 236 3.99 -17.25 18.05
CA VAL A 236 5.27 -17.00 18.76
C VAL A 236 6.20 -18.21 18.68
N ASP A 237 5.70 -19.41 18.97
CA ASP A 237 6.46 -20.66 18.92
C ASP A 237 7.09 -20.90 17.54
N THR A 238 6.42 -20.50 16.46
CA THR A 238 6.96 -20.66 15.11
C THR A 238 8.09 -19.66 14.81
N PHE A 239 8.02 -18.41 15.30
CA PHE A 239 9.14 -17.46 15.20
C PHE A 239 10.36 -17.90 16.02
N VAL A 240 10.13 -18.51 17.18
CA VAL A 240 11.19 -19.04 18.05
C VAL A 240 11.90 -20.19 17.33
N ARG A 241 11.15 -21.16 16.78
CA ARG A 241 11.70 -22.23 15.94
C ARG A 241 12.41 -21.69 14.71
N HIS A 242 11.89 -20.63 14.08
CA HIS A 242 12.52 -19.99 12.92
C HIS A 242 13.87 -19.32 13.25
N THR A 243 14.04 -18.82 14.47
CA THR A 243 15.31 -18.28 14.98
C THR A 243 16.24 -19.36 15.56
N GLY A 244 15.87 -20.64 15.48
CA GLY A 244 16.66 -21.77 15.99
C GLY A 244 16.73 -21.85 17.52
N GLN A 245 15.80 -21.20 18.23
CA GLN A 245 15.72 -21.23 19.69
C GLN A 245 14.74 -22.31 20.16
N GLU A 246 14.95 -22.80 21.38
CA GLU A 246 14.00 -23.69 22.04
C GLU A 246 12.74 -22.93 22.50
N VAL A 247 11.60 -23.61 22.43
CA VAL A 247 10.30 -23.03 22.82
C VAL A 247 10.20 -22.96 24.35
N LYS A 248 9.88 -21.77 24.87
CA LYS A 248 9.62 -21.48 26.28
C LYS A 248 8.12 -21.45 26.55
N ASP A 249 7.73 -21.75 27.78
CA ASP A 249 6.30 -21.71 28.18
C ASP A 249 5.70 -20.29 28.14
N SER A 250 6.51 -19.26 28.36
CA SER A 250 6.10 -17.85 28.38
C SER A 250 7.15 -16.93 27.75
N TYR A 251 6.68 -15.79 27.24
CA TYR A 251 7.47 -14.74 26.61
C TYR A 251 6.91 -13.38 27.00
N SER A 252 7.79 -12.42 27.28
CA SER A 252 7.42 -11.01 27.48
C SER A 252 6.84 -10.42 26.20
N PHE A 253 5.97 -9.41 26.32
CA PHE A 253 5.42 -8.68 25.17
C PHE A 253 6.53 -8.12 24.26
N ALA A 254 7.61 -7.58 24.84
CA ALA A 254 8.76 -7.07 24.10
C ALA A 254 9.49 -8.17 23.29
N GLU A 255 9.64 -9.37 23.86
CA GLU A 255 10.24 -10.52 23.17
C GLU A 255 9.36 -10.96 21.99
N LYS A 256 8.04 -11.07 22.21
CA LYS A 256 7.07 -11.42 21.16
C LYS A 256 7.07 -10.42 20.00
N ALA A 257 7.09 -9.12 20.31
CA ALA A 257 7.16 -8.06 19.33
C ALA A 257 8.49 -8.11 18.53
N ARG A 258 9.62 -8.40 19.19
CA ARG A 258 10.92 -8.59 18.51
C ARG A 258 10.91 -9.81 17.58
N LEU A 259 10.35 -10.92 18.05
CA LEU A 259 10.21 -12.16 17.27
C LEU A 259 9.36 -11.94 16.00
N SER A 260 8.19 -11.32 16.12
CA SER A 260 7.31 -11.01 14.97
C SER A 260 8.01 -10.15 13.91
N ARG A 261 8.76 -9.12 14.34
CA ARG A 261 9.57 -8.25 13.44
C ARG A 261 10.73 -8.97 12.74
N THR A 262 11.11 -10.17 13.16
CA THR A 262 12.26 -10.90 12.58
C THR A 262 11.95 -11.45 11.18
N ASN A 263 10.68 -11.73 10.88
CA ASN A 263 10.24 -12.14 9.54
C ASN A 263 8.80 -11.65 9.28
N PRO A 264 8.61 -10.40 8.80
CA PRO A 264 7.29 -9.84 8.53
C PRO A 264 6.50 -10.62 7.46
N VAL A 265 7.17 -11.29 6.52
CA VAL A 265 6.49 -12.13 5.51
C VAL A 265 5.84 -13.35 6.14
N LEU A 266 6.51 -14.00 7.09
CA LEU A 266 5.96 -15.12 7.85
C LEU A 266 4.76 -14.68 8.70
N ALA A 267 4.83 -13.50 9.33
CA ALA A 267 3.72 -12.91 10.07
C ALA A 267 2.49 -12.71 9.18
N ALA A 268 2.68 -12.03 8.04
CA ALA A 268 1.63 -11.79 7.05
C ALA A 268 1.00 -13.09 6.53
N ARG A 269 1.82 -14.12 6.24
CA ARG A 269 1.35 -15.43 5.77
C ARG A 269 0.55 -16.20 6.83
N MET A 270 0.91 -16.10 8.10
CA MET A 270 0.12 -16.70 9.19
C MET A 270 -1.22 -16.00 9.38
N PHE A 271 -1.21 -14.67 9.33
CA PHE A 271 -2.43 -13.87 9.36
C PHE A 271 -3.35 -14.21 8.17
N GLU A 272 -2.83 -14.20 6.94
CA GLU A 272 -3.58 -14.56 5.73
C GLU A 272 -4.19 -15.97 5.84
N ARG A 273 -3.44 -16.96 6.34
CA ARG A 273 -3.96 -18.32 6.53
C ARG A 273 -5.10 -18.38 7.55
N ARG A 274 -5.04 -17.62 8.64
CA ARG A 274 -6.12 -17.54 9.63
C ARG A 274 -7.33 -16.79 9.09
N PHE A 275 -7.12 -15.65 8.44
CA PHE A 275 -8.19 -14.88 7.77
C PHE A 275 -8.93 -15.72 6.72
N ASN A 276 -8.20 -16.41 5.84
CA ASN A 276 -8.78 -17.31 4.83
C ASN A 276 -9.45 -18.57 5.42
N ASN A 277 -9.29 -18.85 6.71
CA ASN A 277 -10.05 -19.91 7.40
C ASN A 277 -11.23 -19.35 8.21
N LEU A 278 -11.25 -18.05 8.53
CA LEU A 278 -12.37 -17.35 9.14
C LEU A 278 -13.45 -16.98 8.11
N MET A 279 -13.04 -16.73 6.87
CA MET A 279 -13.91 -16.37 5.74
C MET A 279 -14.42 -17.59 4.94
N LYS A 280 -14.28 -18.82 5.48
CA LYS A 280 -14.78 -20.08 4.89
C LYS A 280 -16.02 -20.56 5.61
#